data_AF-A0A920T9T2-F1
#
_entry.id   AF-A0A920T9T2-F1
#
_cell.length_a   1.000
_cell.length_b   1.000
_cell.length_c   1.000
_cell.angle_alpha   90.00
_cell.angle_beta   90.00
_cell.angle_gamma   90.00
#
_symmetry.space_group_name_H-M   'P 1'
#
loop_
_entity.id
_entity.type
_entity.pdbx_description
1 polymer ?
#
loop_
_entity_poly.entity_id
_entity_poly.type
_entity_poly.pdbx_seq_one_letter_code
_entity_poly.pdbx_strand_id
1 'polypeptide(L)'
;MRWIWIDRFEELIKGTSARAIKNVTLAEDHLHDHFPGFPVMPASLMLEGMAQTGGILLGDLHDFEHVVILAKVPKVTYHSWAVPGDTLVYDAKLLDERAEGGTVGNDRIGG
;
A
#
# COMPACT_ATOMS: atom_id res chain seq x y z
N MET A 1 -15.78 9.97 -1.31
CA MET A 1 -14.36 9.61 -1.35
C MET A 1 -14.22 8.13 -1.71
N ARG A 2 -13.38 7.80 -2.69
CA ARG A 2 -13.06 6.41 -3.07
C ARG A 2 -11.75 6.03 -2.37
N TRP A 3 -11.73 4.92 -1.63
CA TRP A 3 -10.60 4.49 -0.79
C TRP A 3 -9.70 3.50 -1.54
N ILE A 4 -9.09 3.97 -2.62
CA ILE A 4 -8.12 3.20 -3.41
C ILE A 4 -6.83 4.00 -3.45
N TRP A 5 -5.78 3.46 -2.83
CA TRP A 5 -4.48 4.12 -2.67
C TRP A 5 -3.42 3.50 -3.56
N ILE A 6 -3.85 2.92 -4.69
CA ILE A 6 -3.01 2.36 -5.74
C ILE A 6 -3.52 2.90 -7.06
N ASP A 7 -2.63 3.49 -7.85
CA ASP A 7 -2.96 3.99 -9.19
C ASP A 7 -2.73 2.89 -10.24
N ARG A 8 -1.65 2.11 -10.10
CA ARG A 8 -1.33 1.00 -11.00
C ARG A 8 -0.43 -0.04 -10.32
N PHE A 9 -0.50 -1.28 -10.80
CA PHE A 9 0.55 -2.27 -10.58
C PHE A 9 1.59 -2.16 -11.69
N GLU A 10 2.86 -2.20 -11.32
CA GLU A 10 3.97 -2.40 -12.26
C GLU A 10 4.32 -3.89 -12.39
N GLU A 11 4.11 -4.66 -11.33
CA GLU A 11 4.32 -6.11 -11.31
C GLU A 11 3.31 -6.78 -10.39
N LEU A 12 2.82 -7.96 -10.79
CA LEU A 12 2.05 -8.87 -9.94
C LEU A 12 2.44 -10.31 -10.31
N ILE A 13 3.26 -10.94 -9.46
CA ILE A 13 3.70 -12.32 -9.61
C ILE A 13 2.97 -13.16 -8.57
N LYS A 14 1.97 -13.92 -9.03
CA LYS A 14 1.13 -14.79 -8.20
C LYS A 14 1.96 -15.63 -7.23
N GLY A 15 1.60 -15.59 -5.95
CA GLY A 15 2.27 -16.33 -4.88
C GLY A 15 3.69 -15.87 -4.53
N THR A 16 4.18 -14.76 -5.10
CA THR A 16 5.56 -14.29 -4.89
C THR A 16 5.61 -12.83 -4.45
N SER A 17 5.23 -11.90 -5.32
CA SER A 17 5.41 -10.47 -5.07
C SER A 17 4.47 -9.60 -5.89
N ALA A 18 4.30 -8.36 -5.45
CA ALA A 18 3.62 -7.32 -6.21
C ALA A 18 4.33 -5.98 -6.02
N ARG A 19 4.36 -5.17 -7.07
CA ARG A 19 4.82 -3.78 -7.03
C ARG A 19 3.72 -2.86 -7.53
N ALA A 20 3.31 -1.92 -6.69
CA ALA A 20 2.27 -0.95 -7.00
C ALA A 20 2.78 0.48 -6.85
N ILE A 21 2.13 1.39 -7.56
CA ILE A 21 2.46 2.81 -7.61
C ILE A 21 1.29 3.63 -7.12
N LYS A 22 1.60 4.65 -6.32
CA LYS A 22 0.69 5.73 -5.95
C LYS A 22 1.36 7.08 -6.14
N ASN A 23 0.80 7.91 -7.00
CA ASN A 23 1.23 9.29 -7.18
C ASN A 23 0.50 10.17 -6.16
N VAL A 24 1.27 11.00 -5.46
CA VAL A 24 0.74 11.97 -4.50
C VAL A 24 0.51 13.29 -5.23
N THR A 25 -0.72 13.80 -5.21
CA THR A 25 -1.08 15.00 -5.98
C THR A 25 -1.99 15.94 -5.20
N LEU A 26 -1.83 17.26 -5.39
CA LEU A 26 -2.71 18.29 -4.81
C LEU A 26 -4.18 18.19 -5.27
N ALA A 27 -4.47 17.33 -6.26
CA ALA A 27 -5.85 17.00 -6.62
C ALA A 27 -6.55 16.11 -5.58
N GLU A 28 -5.84 15.58 -4.59
CA GLU A 28 -6.42 14.74 -3.54
C GLU A 28 -6.92 15.54 -2.35
N ASP A 29 -8.23 15.47 -2.08
CA ASP A 29 -8.92 16.27 -1.08
C ASP A 29 -8.25 16.23 0.31
N HIS A 30 -7.80 15.05 0.74
CA HIS A 30 -7.23 14.86 2.08
C HIS A 30 -5.93 15.64 2.33
N LEU A 31 -5.20 16.02 1.26
CA LEU A 31 -3.97 16.81 1.39
C LEU A 31 -4.26 18.29 1.68
N HIS A 32 -5.47 18.78 1.42
CA HIS A 32 -5.85 20.16 1.75
C HIS A 32 -6.00 20.34 3.25
N ASP A 33 -6.40 19.28 3.95
CA ASP A 33 -6.57 19.27 5.41
C ASP A 33 -5.36 18.69 6.16
N HIS A 34 -4.42 18.05 5.45
CA HIS A 34 -3.26 17.38 6.05
C HIS A 34 -1.94 17.82 5.39
N PHE A 35 -1.34 18.95 5.77
CA PHE A 35 -1.85 19.97 6.70
C PHE A 35 -2.00 21.31 5.96
N PRO A 36 -2.88 22.23 6.42
CA PRO A 36 -3.02 23.53 5.79
C PRO A 36 -1.66 24.26 5.68
N GLY A 37 -1.24 24.58 4.46
CA GLY A 37 0.05 25.21 4.15
C GLY A 37 1.25 24.26 4.09
N PHE A 38 1.08 22.98 4.44
CA PHE A 38 2.10 21.93 4.30
C PHE A 38 1.45 20.58 3.95
N PRO A 39 1.03 20.40 2.68
CA PRO A 39 0.35 19.18 2.23
C PRO A 39 1.31 18.00 2.26
N VAL A 40 0.93 16.94 2.97
CA VAL A 40 1.73 15.73 3.18
C VAL A 40 0.82 14.52 3.23
N MET A 41 1.21 13.43 2.58
CA MET A 41 0.45 12.18 2.58
C MET A 41 0.35 11.64 4.02
N PRO A 42 -0.86 11.38 4.53
CA PRO A 42 -1.02 10.76 5.84
C PRO A 42 -0.37 9.38 5.87
N ALA A 43 0.44 9.14 6.90
CA ALA A 43 1.17 7.87 7.06
C ALA A 43 0.22 6.65 7.08
N SER A 44 -0.97 6.80 7.66
CA SER A 44 -1.99 5.74 7.66
C SER A 44 -2.48 5.37 6.26
N LEU A 45 -2.56 6.33 5.34
CA LEU A 45 -2.97 6.07 3.95
C LEU A 45 -1.82 5.46 3.14
N MET A 46 -0.57 5.80 3.46
CA MET A 46 0.58 5.08 2.91
C MET A 46 0.58 3.60 3.34
N LEU A 47 0.29 3.34 4.62
CA LEU A 47 0.14 1.98 5.14
C LEU A 47 -1.02 1.24 4.48
N GLU A 48 -2.15 1.92 4.29
CA GLU A 48 -3.31 1.35 3.60
C GLU A 48 -2.98 0.98 2.15
N GLY A 49 -2.26 1.83 1.39
CA GLY A 49 -1.81 1.49 0.03
C GLY A 49 -0.92 0.25 0.00
N MET A 50 -0.02 0.11 0.97
CA MET A 50 0.79 -1.10 1.15
C MET A 50 -0.06 -2.32 1.50
N ALA A 51 -1.06 -2.16 2.38
CA ALA A 51 -1.99 -3.23 2.76
C ALA A 51 -2.86 -3.68 1.59
N GLN A 52 -3.35 -2.74 0.76
CA GLN A 52 -4.09 -3.03 -0.47
C GLN A 52 -3.22 -3.80 -1.48
N THR A 53 -1.95 -3.43 -1.61
CA THR A 53 -0.99 -4.09 -2.52
C THR A 53 -0.79 -5.55 -2.10
N GLY A 54 -0.51 -5.80 -0.81
CA GLY A 54 -0.38 -7.15 -0.28
C GLY A 54 -1.69 -7.95 -0.27
N GLY A 55 -2.81 -7.28 -0.02
CA GLY A 55 -4.14 -7.89 -0.04
C GLY A 55 -4.53 -8.37 -1.43
N ILE A 56 -4.20 -7.61 -2.48
CA ILE A 56 -4.39 -8.03 -3.87
C ILE A 56 -3.46 -9.19 -4.22
N LEU A 57 -2.20 -9.19 -3.76
CA LEU A 57 -1.28 -10.31 -3.96
C LEU A 57 -1.82 -11.62 -3.35
N LEU A 58 -2.34 -11.56 -2.11
CA LEU A 58 -2.93 -12.72 -1.44
C LEU A 58 -4.27 -13.11 -2.08
N GLY A 59 -5.08 -12.13 -2.47
CA GLY A 59 -6.33 -12.37 -3.19
C GLY A 59 -6.10 -13.10 -4.51
N ASP A 60 -5.14 -12.66 -5.32
CA ASP A 60 -4.77 -13.30 -6.59
C ASP A 60 -4.28 -14.74 -6.41
N LEU A 61 -3.55 -15.01 -5.33
CA LEU A 61 -3.12 -16.37 -4.97
C LEU A 61 -4.31 -17.32 -4.78
N HIS A 62 -5.38 -16.84 -4.13
CA HIS A 62 -6.59 -17.61 -3.83
C HIS A 62 -7.76 -17.30 -4.79
N ASP A 63 -7.46 -16.82 -6.01
CA ASP A 63 -8.45 -16.52 -7.06
C ASP A 63 -9.60 -15.60 -6.60
N PHE A 64 -9.30 -14.73 -5.62
CA PHE A 64 -10.22 -13.78 -4.99
C PHE A 64 -11.48 -14.42 -4.36
N GLU A 65 -11.43 -15.70 -4.01
CA GLU A 65 -12.54 -16.40 -3.34
C GLU A 65 -12.77 -15.93 -1.89
N HIS A 66 -11.80 -15.21 -1.32
CA HIS A 66 -11.83 -14.74 0.06
C HIS A 66 -11.60 -13.22 0.15
N VAL A 67 -12.28 -12.61 1.12
CA VAL A 67 -12.03 -11.21 1.48
C VAL A 67 -10.77 -11.15 2.33
N VAL A 68 -9.77 -10.41 1.85
CA VAL A 68 -8.53 -10.18 2.61
C VAL A 68 -8.71 -8.98 3.53
N ILE A 69 -8.39 -9.16 4.81
CA ILE A 69 -8.48 -8.12 5.84
C ILE A 69 -7.09 -7.93 6.45
N LEU A 70 -6.65 -6.66 6.57
CA LEU A 70 -5.42 -6.34 7.28
C LEU A 70 -5.59 -6.66 8.77
N ALA A 71 -5.01 -7.77 9.23
CA ALA A 71 -5.16 -8.23 10.60
C ALA A 71 -4.20 -7.55 11.58
N LYS A 72 -2.94 -7.34 11.18
CA LYS A 72 -1.88 -6.83 12.07
C LYS A 72 -0.75 -6.17 11.31
N VAL A 73 -0.20 -5.11 11.90
CA VAL A 73 1.05 -4.47 11.47
C VAL A 73 2.03 -4.47 12.65
N PRO A 74 2.97 -5.43 12.73
CA PRO A 74 3.87 -5.54 13.87
C PRO A 74 4.78 -4.32 14.04
N LYS A 75 5.25 -3.76 12.93
CA LYS A 75 6.11 -2.58 12.89
C LYS A 75 5.96 -1.91 11.53
N VAL A 76 5.90 -0.59 11.54
CA VAL A 76 6.11 0.26 10.37
C VAL A 76 7.08 1.36 10.75
N THR A 77 7.92 1.82 9.82
CA THR A 77 8.85 2.92 10.03
C THR A 77 8.82 3.80 8.80
N TYR A 78 8.61 5.10 9.00
CA TYR A 78 8.58 6.10 7.95
C TYR A 78 9.87 6.93 8.05
N HIS A 79 10.58 7.05 6.94
CA HIS A 79 11.89 7.72 6.90
C HIS A 79 11.81 9.16 6.42
N SER A 80 10.77 9.50 5.68
CA SER A 80 10.56 10.82 5.09
C SER A 80 9.07 11.11 4.93
N TRP A 81 8.76 12.38 4.74
CA TRP A 81 7.44 12.81 4.28
C TRP A 81 7.26 12.46 2.81
N ALA A 82 6.03 12.16 2.43
CA ALA A 82 5.63 12.08 1.03
C ALA A 82 4.72 13.27 0.71
N VAL A 83 5.09 14.05 -0.30
CA VAL A 83 4.46 15.33 -0.63
C VAL A 83 3.94 15.33 -2.06
N PRO A 84 3.07 16.28 -2.45
CA PRO A 84 2.61 16.37 -3.83
C PRO A 84 3.75 16.42 -4.84
N GLY A 85 3.66 15.60 -5.88
CA GLY A 85 4.71 15.38 -6.88
C GLY A 85 5.49 14.09 -6.67
N ASP A 86 5.45 13.50 -5.48
CA ASP A 86 6.14 12.24 -5.20
C ASP A 86 5.41 11.04 -5.82
N THR A 87 6.20 10.02 -6.14
CA THR A 87 5.72 8.68 -6.50
C THR A 87 6.04 7.73 -5.36
N LEU A 88 5.00 7.22 -4.70
CA LEU A 88 5.12 6.14 -3.73
C LEU A 88 5.16 4.81 -4.47
N VAL A 89 6.16 4.00 -4.12
CA VAL A 89 6.30 2.61 -4.57
C VAL A 89 5.98 1.71 -3.39
N TYR A 90 5.04 0.79 -3.59
CA TYR A 90 4.68 -0.26 -2.64
C TYR A 90 5.19 -1.60 -3.18
N ASP A 91 6.22 -2.15 -2.53
CA ASP A 91 6.71 -3.49 -2.79
C ASP A 91 6.14 -4.48 -1.76
N ALA A 92 5.39 -5.48 -2.20
CA ALA A 92 4.90 -6.55 -1.35
C ALA A 92 5.57 -7.88 -1.74
N LYS A 93 6.15 -8.56 -0.76
CA LYS A 93 6.66 -9.93 -0.90
C LYS A 93 5.87 -10.85 0.02
N LEU A 94 5.36 -11.96 -0.51
CA LEU A 94 4.72 -12.97 0.32
C LEU A 94 5.80 -13.71 1.12
N LEU A 95 5.70 -13.66 2.45
CA LEU A 95 6.66 -14.29 3.36
C LEU A 95 6.16 -15.62 3.92
N ASP A 96 4.86 -15.70 4.16
CA ASP A 96 4.20 -16.89 4.68
C ASP A 96 2.76 -16.91 4.17
N GLU A 97 2.24 -18.10 3.87
CA GLU A 97 0.86 -18.32 3.46
C GLU A 97 0.30 -19.51 4.24
N ARG A 98 -0.94 -19.33 4.70
CA ARG A 98 -1.72 -20.32 5.42
C ARG A 98 -3.15 -20.22 4.95
N ALA A 99 -3.91 -21.29 5.16
CA ALA A 99 -5.33 -21.37 4.81
C ALA A 99 -6.18 -20.20 5.36
N GLU A 100 -5.77 -19.58 6.47
CA GLU A 100 -6.51 -18.51 7.15
C GLU A 100 -5.94 -17.11 6.89
N GLY A 101 -4.82 -16.99 6.16
CA GLY A 101 -4.20 -15.72 5.83
C GLY A 101 -2.72 -15.82 5.47
N GLY A 102 -2.15 -14.70 5.05
CA GLY A 102 -0.74 -14.59 4.67
C GLY A 102 -0.05 -13.45 5.38
N THR A 103 1.28 -13.54 5.47
CA THR A 103 2.12 -12.41 5.88
C THR A 103 2.82 -11.86 4.65
N VAL A 104 2.62 -10.58 4.38
CA VAL A 104 3.40 -9.84 3.40
C VAL A 104 4.44 -8.98 4.11
N GLY A 105 5.64 -8.96 3.55
CA GLY A 105 6.74 -8.13 4.00
C GLY A 105 7.20 -7.18 2.91
N ASN A 106 8.01 -6.23 3.32
CA ASN A 106 8.67 -5.30 2.43
C ASN A 106 10.01 -4.90 3.04
N ASP A 107 11.00 -4.65 2.17
CA ASP A 107 12.27 -4.07 2.55
C ASP A 107 12.23 -2.52 2.54
N ARG A 108 11.27 -1.87 1.83
CA ARG A 108 11.13 -0.40 1.69
C ARG A 108 9.72 0.12 1.32
N ILE A 109 9.17 1.05 2.10
CA ILE A 109 8.08 1.95 1.65
C ILE A 109 8.71 3.32 1.35
N GLY A 110 8.80 3.70 0.07
CA GLY A 110 9.37 4.99 -0.36
C GLY A 110 10.25 4.88 -1.61
N GLY A 111 10.40 6.00 -2.33
CA GLY A 111 11.30 6.16 -3.47
C GLY A 111 12.76 6.35 -3.08
#